data_AF-A0A1G5CHG6-F1
#
_entry.id   AF-A0A1G5CHG6-F1
#
_cell.length_a   1.000
_cell.length_b   1.000
_cell.length_c   1.000
_cell.angle_alpha   90.00
_cell.angle_beta   90.00
_cell.angle_gamma   90.00
#
_symmetry.space_group_name_H-M   'P 1'
#
loop_
_entity.id
_entity.type
_entity.pdbx_description
1 polymer ?
#
loop_
_entity_poly.entity_id
_entity_poly.type
_entity_poly.pdbx_seq_one_letter_code
_entity_poly.pdbx_strand_id
1 'polypeptide(L)'
;MREYEVKLANIKKSCNTTRKIANVLGVLMAVVAVAALVGGVLIFAYRDDINKNAVVENINGKTVAHICGDDGTELFELDNLGIQIALGSVSFTGVFANKGMVAEGLGVGCFIIAVVLAVVAGIFILIMNVFKVVENSDSPFSEEVMKKLKAAFIIITVFTALAVGIGPAVLTGVVFWSIYCILDYGYVLQKEADETL
;
A
#
# COMPACT_ATOMS: atom_id res chain seq x y z
N MET A 1 37.84 11.34 15.51
CA MET A 1 36.42 11.05 15.80
C MET A 1 36.36 9.81 16.65
N ARG A 2 35.64 9.86 17.77
CA ARG A 2 35.42 8.68 18.61
C ARG A 2 34.54 7.68 17.84
N GLU A 3 34.75 6.39 18.02
CA GLU A 3 34.05 5.31 17.29
C GLU A 3 32.51 5.47 17.34
N TYR A 4 31.98 6.03 18.44
CA TYR A 4 30.55 6.32 18.58
C TYR A 4 30.04 7.38 17.60
N GLU A 5 30.82 8.43 17.32
CA GLU A 5 30.43 9.54 16.43
C GLU A 5 30.25 9.02 15.00
N VAL A 6 31.14 8.10 14.59
CA VAL A 6 31.10 7.46 13.27
C VAL A 6 29.88 6.52 13.17
N LYS A 7 29.59 5.72 14.20
CA LYS A 7 28.42 4.83 14.22
C LYS A 7 27.11 5.63 14.18
N LEU A 8 27.01 6.70 14.96
CA LEU A 8 25.83 7.56 14.98
C LEU A 8 25.61 8.26 13.63
N ALA A 9 26.68 8.78 13.01
CA ALA A 9 26.61 9.38 11.68
C ALA A 9 26.13 8.40 10.62
N ASN A 10 26.58 7.14 10.67
CA ASN A 10 26.14 6.08 9.75
C ASN A 10 24.65 5.76 9.92
N ILE A 11 24.15 5.71 11.16
CA ILE A 11 22.72 5.50 11.44
C ILE A 11 21.90 6.66 10.87
N LYS A 12 22.29 7.92 11.16
CA LYS A 12 21.59 9.10 10.61
C LYS A 12 21.61 9.13 9.09
N LYS A 13 22.71 8.75 8.45
CA LYS A 13 22.81 8.61 6.99
C LYS A 13 21.86 7.53 6.44
N SER A 14 21.77 6.39 7.13
CA SER A 14 20.84 5.31 6.76
C SER A 14 19.39 5.77 6.87
N CYS A 15 19.01 6.39 8.00
CA CYS A 15 17.67 6.96 8.20
C CYS A 15 17.30 7.99 7.13
N ASN A 16 18.23 8.89 6.77
CA ASN A 16 17.99 9.87 5.71
C ASN A 16 17.81 9.20 4.33
N THR A 17 18.60 8.17 4.05
CA THR A 17 18.48 7.40 2.79
C THR A 17 17.14 6.70 2.71
N THR A 18 16.74 5.98 3.77
CA THR A 18 15.44 5.31 3.86
C THR A 18 14.28 6.29 3.76
N ARG A 19 14.38 7.47 4.40
CA ARG A 19 13.38 8.54 4.26
C ARG A 19 13.23 9.00 2.81
N LYS A 20 14.34 9.22 2.10
CA LYS A 20 14.28 9.62 0.67
C LYS A 20 13.62 8.54 -0.19
N ILE A 21 13.98 7.27 0.01
CA ILE A 21 13.38 6.15 -0.71
C ILE A 21 11.88 6.06 -0.42
N ALA A 22 11.48 6.12 0.85
CA ALA A 22 10.09 6.09 1.25
C ALA A 22 9.30 7.28 0.67
N ASN A 23 9.91 8.46 0.56
CA ASN A 23 9.28 9.62 -0.09
C ASN A 23 9.02 9.37 -1.58
N VAL A 24 10.05 8.90 -2.29
CA VAL A 24 9.94 8.62 -3.73
C VAL A 24 8.86 7.57 -3.99
N LEU A 25 8.85 6.48 -3.20
CA LEU A 25 7.83 5.45 -3.31
C LEU A 25 6.43 5.98 -2.96
N GLY A 26 6.29 6.73 -1.87
CA GLY A 26 5.01 7.32 -1.47
C GLY A 26 4.44 8.28 -2.52
N VAL A 27 5.27 9.14 -3.09
CA VAL A 27 4.87 10.06 -4.17
C VAL A 27 4.49 9.29 -5.43
N LEU A 28 5.26 8.27 -5.83
CA LEU A 28 4.94 7.44 -6.98
C LEU A 28 3.58 6.75 -6.81
N MET A 29 3.32 6.16 -5.64
CA MET A 29 2.03 5.52 -5.35
C MET A 29 0.87 6.53 -5.37
N ALA A 30 1.08 7.74 -4.85
CA ALA A 30 0.08 8.80 -4.91
C ALA A 30 -0.23 9.24 -6.36
N VAL A 31 0.79 9.36 -7.22
CA VAL A 31 0.60 9.69 -8.65
C VAL A 31 -0.18 8.60 -9.36
N VAL A 32 0.16 7.33 -9.14
CA VAL A 32 -0.59 6.20 -9.73
C VAL A 32 -2.02 6.14 -9.20
N ALA A 33 -2.25 6.44 -7.92
CA ALA A 33 -3.59 6.54 -7.35
C ALA A 33 -4.45 7.62 -8.05
N VAL A 34 -3.88 8.81 -8.29
CA VAL A 34 -4.56 9.88 -9.02
C VAL A 34 -4.84 9.48 -10.47
N ALA A 35 -3.87 8.86 -11.15
CA ALA A 35 -4.07 8.35 -12.51
C ALA A 35 -5.19 7.30 -12.57
N ALA A 36 -5.28 6.41 -11.58
CA ALA A 36 -6.36 5.44 -11.46
C ALA A 36 -7.72 6.10 -11.19
N LEU A 37 -7.80 7.15 -10.36
CA LEU A 37 -9.03 7.92 -10.17
C LEU A 37 -9.50 8.57 -11.47
N VAL A 38 -8.59 9.26 -12.18
CA VAL A 38 -8.89 9.92 -13.46
C VAL A 38 -9.31 8.87 -14.50
N GLY A 39 -8.60 7.75 -14.57
CA GLY A 39 -8.96 6.61 -15.42
C GLY A 39 -10.36 6.08 -15.12
N GLY A 40 -10.70 5.88 -13.85
CA GLY A 40 -12.05 5.47 -13.44
C GLY A 40 -13.13 6.47 -13.88
N VAL A 41 -12.91 7.78 -13.69
CA VAL A 41 -13.84 8.82 -14.16
C VAL A 41 -14.00 8.79 -15.68
N LEU A 42 -12.91 8.64 -16.43
CA LEU A 42 -12.96 8.55 -17.90
C LEU A 42 -13.73 7.31 -18.36
N ILE A 43 -13.51 6.15 -17.73
CA ILE A 43 -14.24 4.91 -18.05
C ILE A 43 -15.75 5.11 -17.84
N PHE A 44 -16.16 5.78 -16.76
CA PHE A 44 -17.56 6.11 -16.53
C PHE A 44 -18.12 7.11 -17.56
N ALA A 45 -17.31 8.06 -18.02
CA ALA A 45 -17.71 9.03 -19.04
C ALA A 45 -17.95 8.37 -20.41
N TYR A 46 -17.16 7.34 -20.76
CA TYR A 46 -17.29 6.59 -22.01
C TYR A 46 -18.02 5.25 -21.86
N ARG A 47 -18.84 5.10 -20.81
CA ARG A 47 -19.45 3.81 -20.46
C ARG A 47 -20.29 3.22 -21.60
N ASP A 48 -21.01 4.05 -22.34
CA ASP A 48 -21.97 3.59 -23.34
C ASP A 48 -21.22 3.02 -24.56
N ASP A 49 -20.12 3.66 -24.97
CA ASP A 49 -19.25 3.18 -26.04
C ASP A 49 -18.50 1.90 -25.63
N ILE A 50 -17.97 1.88 -24.41
CA ILE A 50 -17.25 0.71 -23.87
C ILE A 50 -18.19 -0.50 -23.77
N ASN A 51 -19.41 -0.31 -23.23
CA ASN A 51 -20.37 -1.40 -23.08
C ASN A 51 -20.92 -1.89 -24.42
N LYS A 52 -21.05 -1.01 -25.42
CA LYS A 52 -21.47 -1.39 -26.78
C LYS A 52 -20.43 -2.26 -27.49
N ASN A 53 -19.14 -1.98 -27.25
CA ASN A 53 -18.03 -2.64 -27.91
C ASN A 53 -17.46 -3.82 -27.09
N ALA A 54 -18.04 -4.09 -25.91
CA ALA A 54 -17.65 -5.21 -25.07
C ALA A 54 -18.42 -6.48 -25.45
N VAL A 55 -17.67 -7.52 -25.82
CA VAL A 55 -18.19 -8.89 -26.01
C VAL A 55 -17.81 -9.71 -24.79
N VAL A 56 -18.81 -10.23 -24.07
CA VAL A 56 -18.57 -11.06 -22.88
C VAL A 56 -18.77 -12.52 -23.24
N GLU A 57 -17.71 -13.32 -23.09
CA GLU A 57 -17.73 -14.75 -23.33
C GLU A 57 -17.43 -15.53 -22.04
N ASN A 58 -17.92 -16.77 -21.97
CA ASN A 58 -17.61 -17.67 -20.87
C ASN A 58 -16.68 -18.79 -21.38
N ILE A 59 -15.39 -18.65 -21.10
CA ILE A 59 -14.36 -19.59 -21.55
C ILE A 59 -13.91 -20.41 -20.33
N ASN A 60 -14.13 -21.73 -20.37
CA ASN A 60 -13.75 -22.65 -19.30
C ASN A 60 -14.31 -22.29 -17.90
N GLY A 61 -15.52 -21.74 -17.83
CA GLY A 61 -16.16 -21.34 -16.57
C GLY A 61 -15.70 -19.97 -16.06
N LYS A 62 -14.88 -19.24 -16.82
CA LYS A 62 -14.47 -17.87 -16.53
C LYS A 62 -15.18 -16.89 -17.47
N THR A 63 -15.71 -15.81 -16.90
CA THR A 63 -16.26 -14.69 -17.68
C THR A 63 -15.09 -13.81 -18.16
N VAL A 64 -14.88 -13.76 -19.46
CA VAL A 64 -13.87 -12.94 -20.14
C VAL A 64 -14.61 -11.84 -20.90
N ALA A 65 -14.15 -10.60 -20.77
CA ALA A 65 -14.67 -9.48 -21.55
C ALA A 65 -13.63 -9.06 -22.59
N HIS A 66 -14.00 -9.14 -23.86
CA HIS A 66 -13.20 -8.68 -25.00
C HIS A 66 -13.71 -7.29 -25.38
N ILE A 67 -12.84 -6.29 -25.37
CA ILE A 67 -13.16 -4.96 -25.91
C ILE A 67 -12.67 -4.92 -27.35
N CYS A 68 -13.62 -4.83 -28.29
CA CYS A 68 -13.34 -4.82 -29.72
C CYS A 68 -13.38 -3.40 -30.28
N GLY A 69 -12.53 -3.11 -31.26
CA GLY A 69 -12.63 -1.91 -32.09
C GLY A 69 -13.81 -2.00 -33.06
N ASP A 70 -14.13 -0.88 -33.71
CA ASP A 70 -15.23 -0.79 -34.69
C ASP A 70 -15.01 -1.71 -35.91
N ASP A 71 -13.77 -2.12 -36.17
CA ASP A 71 -13.36 -3.08 -37.21
C ASP A 71 -13.42 -4.55 -36.74
N GLY A 72 -13.87 -4.79 -35.50
CA GLY A 72 -13.92 -6.10 -34.88
C GLY A 72 -12.56 -6.60 -34.37
N THR A 73 -11.50 -5.78 -34.42
CA THR A 73 -10.20 -6.15 -33.84
C THR A 73 -10.28 -6.14 -32.32
N GLU A 74 -9.75 -7.16 -31.69
CA GLU A 74 -9.67 -7.20 -30.24
C GLU A 74 -8.59 -6.22 -29.76
N LEU A 75 -9.00 -5.20 -29.01
CA LEU A 75 -8.08 -4.19 -28.46
C LEU A 75 -7.57 -4.59 -27.08
N PHE A 76 -8.42 -5.21 -26.28
CA PHE A 76 -8.11 -5.58 -24.90
C PHE A 76 -8.91 -6.80 -24.48
N GLU A 77 -8.20 -7.80 -23.95
CA GLU A 77 -8.81 -8.91 -23.23
C GLU A 77 -8.80 -8.59 -21.73
N LEU A 78 -9.95 -8.71 -21.09
CA LEU A 78 -10.07 -8.67 -19.64
C LEU A 78 -10.41 -10.06 -19.12
N ASP A 79 -9.38 -10.87 -18.86
CA ASP A 79 -9.54 -12.07 -18.02
C ASP A 79 -9.49 -11.64 -16.54
N ASN A 80 -10.61 -11.88 -15.85
CA ASN A 80 -10.70 -11.90 -14.40
C ASN A 80 -9.94 -10.74 -13.70
N LEU A 81 -10.28 -9.50 -14.05
CA LEU A 81 -9.81 -8.26 -13.40
C LEU A 81 -10.43 -8.12 -11.99
N GLY A 82 -10.31 -9.16 -11.19
CA GLY A 82 -10.66 -9.17 -9.79
C GLY A 82 -9.52 -8.60 -8.97
N ILE A 83 -9.88 -7.73 -8.02
CA ILE A 83 -8.94 -7.32 -7.00
C ILE A 83 -8.99 -8.43 -5.95
N GLN A 84 -7.89 -9.20 -5.84
CA GLN A 84 -7.69 -10.06 -4.68
C GLN A 84 -7.32 -9.18 -3.50
N ILE A 85 -8.24 -9.10 -2.55
CA ILE A 85 -8.05 -8.53 -1.22
C ILE A 85 -8.31 -9.63 -0.20
N ALA A 86 -7.73 -9.55 0.99
CA ALA A 86 -7.78 -10.62 2.00
C ALA A 86 -9.20 -11.08 2.39
N LEU A 87 -10.21 -10.24 2.15
CA LEU A 87 -11.63 -10.54 2.38
C LEU A 87 -12.25 -11.45 1.30
N GLY A 88 -11.47 -11.86 0.29
CA GLY A 88 -11.88 -12.71 -0.82
C GLY A 88 -11.52 -12.10 -2.18
N SER A 89 -11.51 -12.93 -3.23
CA SER A 89 -11.46 -12.42 -4.60
C SER A 89 -12.83 -11.82 -4.93
N VAL A 90 -12.93 -10.49 -4.91
CA VAL A 90 -14.12 -9.81 -5.43
C VAL A 90 -13.84 -9.47 -6.89
N SER A 91 -14.35 -10.29 -7.79
CA SER A 91 -14.33 -10.01 -9.22
C SER A 91 -15.44 -9.01 -9.53
N PHE A 92 -15.17 -7.72 -9.36
CA PHE A 92 -16.12 -6.66 -9.71
C PHE A 92 -16.43 -6.70 -11.20
N THR A 93 -15.41 -6.83 -12.05
CA THR A 93 -15.59 -7.07 -13.48
C THR A 93 -16.39 -8.33 -13.76
N GLY A 94 -16.19 -9.46 -13.06
CA GLY A 94 -17.02 -10.66 -13.26
C GLY A 94 -18.50 -10.45 -12.90
N VAL A 95 -18.79 -9.76 -11.78
CA VAL A 95 -20.17 -9.47 -11.35
C VAL A 95 -20.88 -8.51 -12.31
N PHE A 96 -20.18 -7.50 -12.79
CA PHE A 96 -20.74 -6.48 -13.68
C PHE A 96 -20.74 -6.92 -15.16
N ALA A 97 -19.72 -7.65 -15.62
CA ALA A 97 -19.64 -8.19 -16.98
C ALA A 97 -20.75 -9.21 -17.26
N ASN A 98 -21.11 -10.05 -16.28
CA ASN A 98 -22.26 -10.95 -16.41
C ASN A 98 -23.61 -10.22 -16.56
N LYS A 99 -23.65 -8.90 -16.35
CA LYS A 99 -24.82 -8.03 -16.56
C LYS A 99 -24.66 -7.10 -17.79
N GLY A 100 -23.60 -7.27 -18.58
CA GLY A 100 -23.29 -6.38 -19.71
C GLY A 100 -22.79 -4.99 -19.28
N MET A 101 -22.39 -4.82 -18.01
CA MET A 101 -21.96 -3.55 -17.41
C MET A 101 -20.42 -3.52 -17.26
N VAL A 102 -19.70 -3.83 -18.34
CA VAL A 102 -18.23 -4.01 -18.30
C VAL A 102 -17.53 -2.71 -17.88
N ALA A 103 -17.98 -1.57 -18.41
CA ALA A 103 -17.43 -0.25 -18.10
C ALA A 103 -17.57 0.08 -16.60
N GLU A 104 -18.71 -0.21 -15.99
CA GLU A 104 -18.94 0.04 -14.57
C GLU A 104 -18.05 -0.85 -13.70
N GLY A 105 -17.88 -2.12 -14.08
CA GLY A 105 -16.96 -3.03 -13.39
C GLY A 105 -15.51 -2.52 -13.42
N LEU A 106 -15.08 -2.03 -14.58
CA LEU A 106 -13.75 -1.43 -14.77
C LEU A 106 -13.57 -0.15 -13.98
N GLY A 107 -14.53 0.77 -14.07
CA GLY A 107 -14.47 2.06 -13.37
C GLY A 107 -14.44 1.89 -11.86
N VAL A 108 -15.27 0.99 -11.31
CA VAL A 108 -15.24 0.63 -9.88
C VAL A 108 -13.89 0.01 -9.50
N GLY A 109 -13.35 -0.88 -10.33
CA GLY A 109 -12.01 -1.46 -10.12
C GLY A 109 -10.92 -0.39 -10.02
N CYS A 110 -10.92 0.59 -10.92
CA CYS A 110 -10.00 1.72 -10.88
C CYS A 110 -10.11 2.53 -9.58
N PHE A 111 -11.34 2.80 -9.09
CA PHE A 111 -11.53 3.50 -7.82
C PHE A 111 -11.02 2.71 -6.62
N ILE A 112 -11.25 1.40 -6.58
CA ILE A 112 -10.76 0.55 -5.49
C ILE A 112 -9.22 0.53 -5.50
N ILE A 113 -8.59 0.36 -6.67
CA ILE A 113 -7.13 0.41 -6.81
C ILE A 113 -6.59 1.76 -6.34
N ALA A 114 -7.24 2.86 -6.72
CA ALA A 114 -6.84 4.18 -6.26
C ALA A 114 -6.88 4.32 -4.73
N VAL A 115 -7.95 3.83 -4.08
CA VAL A 115 -8.07 3.85 -2.62
C VAL A 115 -6.98 3.01 -1.97
N VAL A 116 -6.71 1.80 -2.48
CA VAL A 116 -5.65 0.93 -1.96
C VAL A 116 -4.28 1.59 -2.09
N LEU A 117 -3.97 2.16 -3.25
CA LEU A 117 -2.71 2.86 -3.49
C LEU A 117 -2.57 4.12 -2.62
N ALA A 118 -3.65 4.84 -2.37
CA ALA A 118 -3.65 5.99 -1.46
C ALA A 118 -3.35 5.57 -0.01
N VAL A 119 -3.90 4.44 0.45
CA VAL A 119 -3.58 3.88 1.77
C VAL A 119 -2.11 3.47 1.85
N VAL A 120 -1.57 2.81 0.83
CA VAL A 120 -0.15 2.43 0.75
C VAL A 120 0.75 3.66 0.77
N ALA A 121 0.40 4.72 0.02
CA ALA A 121 1.11 5.99 0.06
C ALA A 121 1.09 6.60 1.48
N GLY A 122 -0.05 6.56 2.17
CA GLY A 122 -0.18 6.97 3.57
C GLY A 122 0.75 6.20 4.52
N ILE A 123 0.91 4.89 4.32
CA ILE A 123 1.86 4.06 5.08
C ILE A 123 3.30 4.54 4.86
N PHE A 124 3.70 4.83 3.63
CA PHE A 124 5.04 5.38 3.35
C PHE A 124 5.25 6.75 4.02
N ILE A 125 4.23 7.61 4.06
CA ILE A 125 4.28 8.89 4.77
C ILE A 125 4.47 8.68 6.28
N LEU A 126 3.79 7.71 6.88
CA LEU A 126 3.99 7.37 8.29
C LEU A 126 5.41 6.88 8.56
N ILE A 127 5.94 5.98 7.73
CA ILE A 127 7.31 5.47 7.83
C ILE A 127 8.31 6.63 7.71
N MET A 128 8.13 7.54 6.75
CA MET A 128 8.95 8.74 6.63
C MET A 128 8.92 9.60 7.89
N ASN A 129 7.74 9.79 8.48
CA ASN A 129 7.58 10.57 9.71
C ASN A 129 8.34 9.93 10.87
N VAL A 130 8.33 8.60 11.00
CA VAL A 130 9.16 7.89 12.00
C VAL A 130 10.64 8.18 11.76
N PHE A 131 11.15 7.98 10.55
CA PHE A 131 12.57 8.23 10.24
C PHE A 131 12.98 9.68 10.42
N LYS A 132 12.08 10.63 10.14
CA LYS A 132 12.32 12.06 10.37
C LYS A 132 12.46 12.37 11.87
N VAL A 133 11.65 11.75 12.72
CA VAL A 133 11.80 11.92 14.18
C VAL A 133 13.11 11.27 14.65
N VAL A 134 13.47 10.09 14.16
CA VAL A 134 14.74 9.44 14.51
C VAL A 134 15.96 10.28 14.09
N GLU A 135 15.93 10.89 12.91
CA GLU A 135 17.02 11.75 12.41
C GLU A 135 17.19 13.02 13.27
N ASN A 136 16.07 13.61 13.69
CA ASN A 136 16.04 14.83 14.50
C ASN A 136 16.23 14.58 16.00
N SER A 137 16.07 13.34 16.47
CA SER A 137 16.31 12.97 17.86
C SER A 137 17.80 12.70 18.07
N ASP A 138 18.29 13.02 19.27
CA ASP A 138 19.65 12.64 19.68
C ASP A 138 19.76 11.14 20.00
N SER A 139 18.61 10.48 20.23
CA SER A 139 18.50 9.04 20.40
C SER A 139 17.34 8.43 19.61
N PRO A 140 17.52 7.22 19.01
CA PRO A 140 16.42 6.45 18.42
C PRO A 140 15.46 5.89 19.47
N PHE A 141 15.79 6.00 20.77
CA PHE A 141 14.97 5.53 21.87
C PHE A 141 14.23 6.67 22.57
N SER A 142 13.80 7.71 21.86
CA SER A 142 12.94 8.71 22.50
C SER A 142 11.50 8.20 22.62
N GLU A 143 10.79 8.65 23.65
CA GLU A 143 9.38 8.30 23.84
C GLU A 143 8.53 8.64 22.60
N GLU A 144 8.85 9.74 21.91
CA GLU A 144 8.18 10.14 20.67
C GLU A 144 8.43 9.16 19.53
N VAL A 145 9.66 8.68 19.35
CA VAL A 145 9.98 7.66 18.35
C VAL A 145 9.21 6.37 18.65
N MET A 146 9.23 5.91 19.91
CA MET A 146 8.56 4.67 20.32
C MET A 146 7.05 4.71 20.05
N LYS A 147 6.39 5.83 20.38
CA LYS A 147 4.95 6.02 20.10
C LYS A 147 4.63 5.97 18.60
N LYS A 148 5.41 6.68 17.77
CA LYS A 148 5.18 6.70 16.31
C LYS A 148 5.49 5.36 15.66
N LEU A 149 6.53 4.66 16.13
CA LEU A 149 6.89 3.34 15.64
C LEU A 149 5.81 2.31 15.96
N LYS A 150 5.28 2.29 17.18
CA LYS A 150 4.15 1.44 17.58
C LYS A 150 2.93 1.67 16.69
N ALA A 151 2.58 2.94 16.45
CA ALA A 151 1.46 3.28 15.59
C ALA A 151 1.68 2.77 14.15
N ALA A 152 2.87 2.96 13.59
CA ALA A 152 3.21 2.46 12.25
C ALA A 152 3.11 0.93 12.17
N PHE A 153 3.64 0.20 13.15
CA PHE A 153 3.56 -1.26 13.20
C PHE A 153 2.14 -1.79 13.27
N ILE A 154 1.27 -1.17 14.08
CA ILE A 154 -0.14 -1.54 14.16
C ILE A 154 -0.82 -1.30 12.80
N ILE A 155 -0.63 -0.13 12.20
CA ILE A 155 -1.26 0.22 10.92
C ILE A 155 -0.82 -0.74 9.81
N ILE A 156 0.47 -1.03 9.71
CA ILE A 156 0.98 -1.97 8.70
C ILE A 156 0.42 -3.38 8.95
N THR A 157 0.36 -3.84 10.20
CA THR A 157 -0.18 -5.16 10.53
C THR A 157 -1.66 -5.27 10.15
N VAL A 158 -2.46 -4.24 10.48
CA VAL A 158 -3.88 -4.17 10.11
C VAL A 158 -4.04 -4.12 8.59
N PHE A 159 -3.23 -3.32 7.89
CA PHE A 159 -3.26 -3.26 6.45
C PHE A 159 -2.91 -4.62 5.82
N THR A 160 -1.88 -5.31 6.32
CA THR A 160 -1.53 -6.66 5.86
C THR A 160 -2.68 -7.64 6.08
N ALA A 161 -3.42 -7.52 7.20
CA ALA A 161 -4.59 -8.35 7.48
C ALA A 161 -5.71 -8.15 6.46
N LEU A 162 -5.93 -6.90 6.05
CA LEU A 162 -6.98 -6.52 5.10
C LEU A 162 -6.58 -6.75 3.64
N ALA A 163 -5.30 -6.59 3.31
CA ALA A 163 -4.81 -6.66 1.93
C ALA A 163 -4.41 -8.09 1.54
N VAL A 164 -3.67 -8.79 2.42
CA VAL A 164 -3.05 -10.08 2.09
C VAL A 164 -3.73 -11.25 2.80
N GLY A 165 -4.07 -11.10 4.07
CA GLY A 165 -4.68 -12.16 4.85
C GLY A 165 -4.29 -12.17 6.31
N ILE A 166 -5.07 -12.89 7.12
CA ILE A 166 -4.81 -13.06 8.55
C ILE A 166 -3.46 -13.75 8.78
N GLY A 167 -3.11 -14.78 8.01
CA GLY A 167 -1.84 -15.51 8.16
C GLY A 167 -0.59 -14.61 8.05
N PRO A 168 -0.38 -13.93 6.91
CA PRO A 168 0.71 -12.97 6.75
C PRO A 168 0.68 -11.83 7.77
N ALA A 169 -0.51 -11.39 8.18
CA ALA A 169 -0.65 -10.34 9.19
C ALA A 169 -0.21 -10.78 10.58
N VAL A 170 -0.55 -12.01 11.00
CA VAL A 170 -0.07 -12.57 12.27
C VAL A 170 1.46 -12.66 12.26
N LEU A 171 2.05 -13.17 11.16
CA LEU A 171 3.50 -13.24 11.03
C LEU A 171 4.15 -11.85 11.12
N THR A 172 3.61 -10.88 10.38
CA THR A 172 4.09 -9.49 10.38
C THR A 172 3.95 -8.86 11.76
N GLY A 173 2.81 -9.08 12.42
CA GLY A 173 2.53 -8.57 13.76
C GLY A 173 3.48 -9.13 14.81
N VAL A 174 3.79 -10.44 14.75
CA VAL A 174 4.77 -11.06 15.65
C VAL A 174 6.16 -10.47 15.44
N VAL A 175 6.61 -10.32 14.19
CA VAL A 175 7.92 -9.73 13.87
C VAL A 175 8.00 -8.28 14.39
N PHE A 176 7.00 -7.46 14.11
CA PHE A 176 6.98 -6.07 14.59
C PHE A 176 6.84 -5.96 16.10
N TRP A 177 6.10 -6.86 16.74
CA TRP A 177 6.03 -6.95 18.19
C TRP A 177 7.41 -7.26 18.80
N SER A 178 8.14 -8.23 18.25
CA SER A 178 9.50 -8.56 18.69
C SER A 178 10.45 -7.37 18.53
N ILE A 179 10.41 -6.67 17.38
CA ILE A 179 11.22 -5.46 17.16
C ILE A 179 10.85 -4.37 18.17
N TYR A 180 9.54 -4.16 18.41
CA TYR A 180 9.07 -3.19 19.39
C TYR A 180 9.58 -3.50 20.80
N CYS A 181 9.49 -4.75 21.25
CA CYS A 181 9.99 -5.15 22.57
C CYS A 181 11.50 -4.92 22.74
N ILE A 182 12.30 -5.20 21.71
CA ILE A 182 13.76 -4.94 21.74
C ILE A 182 14.03 -3.44 21.87
N LEU A 183 13.30 -2.61 21.12
CA LEU A 183 13.47 -1.16 21.15
C LEU A 183 12.96 -0.55 22.46
N ASP A 184 11.85 -1.05 23.00
CA ASP A 184 11.29 -0.61 24.28
C ASP A 184 12.23 -0.96 25.45
N TYR A 185 12.84 -2.15 25.41
CA TYR A 185 13.89 -2.50 26.37
C TYR A 185 15.11 -1.57 26.27
N GLY A 186 15.57 -1.27 25.04
CA GLY A 186 16.66 -0.30 24.82
C GLY A 186 16.32 1.11 25.33
N TYR A 187 15.07 1.53 25.19
CA TYR A 187 14.57 2.79 25.76
C TYR A 187 14.65 2.82 27.29
N VAL A 188 14.20 1.77 27.95
CA VAL A 188 14.26 1.68 29.43
C VAL A 188 15.71 1.74 29.91
N LEU A 189 16.63 0.99 29.28
CA LEU A 189 18.04 1.02 29.64
C LEU A 189 18.67 2.41 29.46
N GLN A 190 18.34 3.10 28.38
CA GLN A 190 18.84 4.45 28.16
C GLN A 190 18.30 5.42 29.20
N LYS A 191 17.02 5.30 29.55
CA LYS A 191 16.40 6.15 30.56
C LYS A 191 17.05 5.95 31.94
N GLU A 192 17.30 4.71 32.35
CA GLU A 192 17.99 4.41 33.61
C GLU A 192 19.43 4.93 33.63
N ALA A 193 20.15 4.84 32.51
CA ALA A 193 21.50 5.40 32.38
C ALA A 193 21.50 6.94 32.50
N ASP A 194 20.53 7.62 31.90
CA ASP A 194 20.39 9.08 31.97
C ASP A 194 19.95 9.55 33.38
N GLU A 195 19.19 8.73 34.13
CA GLU A 195 18.77 9.03 35.51
C GLU A 195 19.86 8.76 36.57
N THR A 196 20.90 7.98 36.23
CA THR A 196 21.99 7.62 37.16
C THR A 196 23.27 8.45 36.99
N LEU A 197 23.33 9.30 35.97
CA LEU A 197 24.40 10.27 35.69
C LEU A 197 24.07 11.66 36.25
#